data_AF-A0A317Z5I3-F1
#
_entry.id   AF-A0A317Z5I3-F1
#
_cell.length_a   1.000
_cell.length_b   1.000
_cell.length_c   1.000
_cell.angle_alpha   90.00
_cell.angle_beta   90.00
_cell.angle_gamma   90.00
#
_symmetry.space_group_name_H-M   'P 1'
#
loop_
_entity.id
_entity.type
_entity.pdbx_description
1 polymer ?
#
loop_
_entity_poly.entity_id
_entity_poly.type
_entity_poly.pdbx_seq_one_letter_code
_entity_poly.pdbx_strand_id
1 'polypeptide(L)'
;ERNPRMTSTYGTGQLLLDALDQGVSQIETFVDLEDDPFPEYTEKGRLKKKDKIGMIQGGKSKRSKNIDIALFQTLTTMDNLEDVFNDYGMVIVDEAHHVAAKTFEDVMAKVNSRYVYGLTA
;
A
#
# COMPACT_ATOMS: atom_id res chain seq x y z
N GLU A 1 10.06 6.32 -43.87
CA GLU A 1 9.33 6.43 -42.59
C GLU A 1 10.31 6.48 -41.43
N ARG A 2 10.16 7.42 -40.49
CA ARG A 2 10.95 7.45 -39.25
C ARG A 2 10.23 6.59 -38.22
N ASN A 3 10.86 5.48 -37.83
CA ASN A 3 10.37 4.62 -36.75
C ASN A 3 10.48 5.41 -35.42
N PRO A 4 9.37 5.68 -34.70
CA PRO A 4 9.45 6.40 -33.44
C PRO A 4 10.10 5.51 -32.38
N ARG A 5 11.36 5.81 -32.03
CA ARG A 5 11.98 5.27 -30.81
C ARG A 5 11.47 6.11 -29.63
N MET A 6 10.39 5.66 -29.00
CA MET A 6 10.06 6.13 -27.65
C MET A 6 10.99 5.44 -26.67
N THR A 7 11.92 6.19 -26.10
CA THR A 7 12.63 5.77 -24.90
C THR A 7 12.06 6.59 -23.75
N SER A 8 11.17 5.99 -22.97
CA SER A 8 10.82 6.54 -21.65
C SER A 8 11.73 5.86 -20.62
N THR A 9 12.57 6.66 -19.96
CA THR A 9 13.32 6.20 -18.79
C THR A 9 12.46 6.49 -17.56
N TYR A 10 11.60 5.56 -17.21
CA TYR A 10 10.98 5.59 -15.90
C TYR A 10 12.04 5.14 -14.89
N GLY A 11 12.50 6.04 -14.02
CA GLY A 11 13.27 5.61 -12.86
C GLY A 11 12.45 4.58 -12.08
N THR A 12 13.09 3.56 -11.51
CA THR A 12 12.41 2.44 -10.84
C THR A 12 11.35 2.88 -9.82
N GLY A 13 11.56 4.04 -9.19
CA GLY A 13 10.56 4.65 -8.31
C GLY A 13 9.27 5.09 -9.00
N GLN A 14 9.33 5.67 -10.20
CA GLN A 14 8.13 6.18 -10.89
C GLN A 14 7.18 5.05 -11.30
N LEU A 15 7.71 3.92 -11.78
CA LEU A 15 6.89 2.76 -12.13
C LEU A 15 6.14 2.20 -10.92
N LEU A 16 6.76 2.19 -9.74
CA LEU A 16 6.14 1.71 -8.50
C LEU A 16 5.04 2.67 -8.01
N LEU A 17 5.22 3.98 -8.19
CA LEU A 17 4.18 4.97 -7.91
C LEU A 17 2.99 4.78 -8.84
N ASP A 18 3.24 4.64 -10.14
CA ASP A 18 2.18 4.43 -11.13
C ASP A 18 1.39 3.15 -10.85
N ALA A 19 2.05 2.08 -10.37
CA ALA A 19 1.40 0.84 -9.97
C ALA A 19 0.49 1.02 -8.74
N LEU A 20 0.91 1.81 -7.74
CA LEU A 20 0.06 2.14 -6.61
C LEU A 20 -1.17 2.94 -7.03
N ASP A 21 -0.98 3.97 -7.86
CA ASP A 21 -2.07 4.81 -8.34
C ASP A 21 -3.07 3.97 -9.17
N GLN A 22 -2.57 3.04 -9.99
CA GLN A 22 -3.43 2.07 -10.69
C GLN A 22 -4.19 1.16 -9.73
N GLY A 23 -3.55 0.68 -8.67
CA GLY A 23 -4.19 -0.13 -7.64
C GLY A 23 -5.33 0.62 -6.95
N VAL A 24 -5.10 1.88 -6.57
CA VAL A 24 -6.14 2.74 -5.98
C VAL A 24 -7.30 2.90 -6.95
N SER A 25 -7.01 3.24 -8.21
CA SER A 25 -8.03 3.42 -9.24
C SER A 25 -8.88 2.17 -9.47
N GLN A 26 -8.28 0.98 -9.42
CA GLN A 26 -9.02 -0.27 -9.53
C GLN A 26 -9.93 -0.52 -8.33
N ILE A 27 -9.44 -0.29 -7.10
CA ILE A 27 -10.28 -0.43 -5.91
C ILE A 27 -11.47 0.54 -5.99
N GLU A 28 -11.23 1.80 -6.35
CA GLU A 28 -12.31 2.79 -6.52
C GLU A 28 -13.33 2.38 -7.59
N THR A 29 -12.90 1.63 -8.60
CA THR A 29 -13.78 1.16 -9.68
C THR A 29 -14.63 -0.05 -9.26
N PHE A 30 -14.07 -0.96 -8.47
CA PHE A 30 -14.68 -2.27 -8.19
C PHE A 30 -15.24 -2.40 -6.76
N VAL A 31 -14.90 -1.48 -5.85
CA VAL A 31 -15.28 -1.55 -4.44
C VAL A 31 -16.10 -0.31 -4.07
N ASP A 32 -17.38 -0.53 -3.80
CA ASP A 32 -18.26 0.48 -3.22
C ASP A 32 -17.96 0.64 -1.73
N LEU A 33 -17.03 1.54 -1.42
CA LEU A 33 -16.60 1.88 -0.06
C LEU A 33 -17.56 2.93 0.55
N GLU A 34 -18.60 2.48 1.22
CA GLU A 34 -19.54 3.37 1.93
C GLU A 34 -18.89 3.98 3.18
N ASP A 35 -18.10 3.19 3.90
CA ASP A 35 -17.45 3.57 5.15
C ASP A 35 -16.46 4.74 4.99
N ASP A 36 -16.51 5.66 5.94
CA ASP A 36 -15.55 6.75 6.06
C ASP A 36 -14.21 6.26 6.67
N PRO A 37 -13.09 6.95 6.37
CA PRO A 37 -11.81 6.62 6.99
C PRO A 37 -11.86 6.80 8.50
N PHE A 38 -11.08 6.00 9.24
CA PHE A 38 -11.07 6.08 10.70
C PHE A 38 -10.68 7.48 11.18
N PRO A 39 -11.45 8.05 12.13
CA PRO A 39 -11.28 9.43 12.55
C PRO A 39 -9.95 9.61 13.28
N GLU A 40 -9.14 10.52 12.77
CA GLU A 40 -7.91 11.00 13.42
C GLU A 40 -8.05 12.49 13.68
N TYR A 41 -7.55 12.95 14.82
CA TYR A 41 -7.59 14.36 15.19
C TYR A 41 -6.18 14.95 15.16
N THR A 42 -6.08 16.20 14.70
CA THR A 42 -4.86 17.00 14.83
C THR A 42 -4.59 17.32 16.31
N GLU A 43 -3.37 17.75 16.64
CA GLU A 43 -3.01 18.22 17.99
C GLU A 43 -3.95 19.32 18.53
N LYS A 44 -4.62 20.06 17.62
CA LYS A 44 -5.60 21.11 17.94
C LYS A 44 -7.04 20.59 18.03
N GLY A 45 -7.26 19.27 18.01
CA GLY A 45 -8.58 18.63 18.12
C GLY A 45 -9.44 18.66 16.85
N ARG A 46 -8.92 19.13 15.70
CA ARG A 46 -9.67 19.12 14.43
C ARG A 46 -9.60 17.76 13.77
N LEU A 47 -10.72 17.28 13.21
CA LEU A 47 -10.75 16.06 12.39
C LEU A 47 -9.82 16.23 11.19
N LYS A 48 -8.91 15.29 11.00
CA LYS A 48 -7.94 15.24 9.91
C LYS A 48 -8.64 14.77 8.64
N LYS A 49 -8.52 15.54 7.56
CA LYS A 49 -9.04 15.14 6.25
C LYS A 49 -8.19 13.98 5.72
N LYS A 50 -8.84 12.86 5.43
CA LYS A 50 -8.24 11.62 4.92
C LYS A 50 -9.06 11.13 3.74
N ASP A 51 -8.40 10.45 2.83
CA ASP A 51 -9.04 9.76 1.72
C ASP A 51 -9.61 8.42 2.22
N LYS A 52 -10.64 7.90 1.53
CA LYS A 52 -11.28 6.61 1.90
C LYS A 52 -10.34 5.42 1.70
N ILE A 53 -9.47 5.52 0.69
CA ILE A 53 -8.37 4.60 0.42
C ILE A 53 -7.08 5.33 0.76
N GLY A 54 -6.29 4.75 1.64
CA GLY A 54 -4.98 5.32 1.98
C GLY A 54 -3.84 4.59 1.30
N MET A 55 -2.66 5.19 1.44
CA MET A 55 -1.46 4.75 0.77
C MET A 55 -0.23 4.83 1.68
N ILE A 56 0.64 3.84 1.53
CA ILE A 56 1.94 3.78 2.20
C ILE A 56 3.04 3.66 1.13
N GLN A 57 3.82 4.72 0.96
CA GLN A 57 4.84 4.80 -0.09
C GLN A 57 5.99 5.75 0.24
N GLY A 58 7.23 5.36 -0.09
CA GLY A 58 8.39 6.26 -0.08
C GLY A 58 8.61 6.98 1.25
N GLY A 59 8.39 6.27 2.37
CA GLY A 59 8.48 6.82 3.73
C GLY A 59 7.31 7.73 4.16
N LYS A 60 6.35 7.99 3.27
CA LYS A 60 5.11 8.71 3.59
C LYS A 60 3.98 7.71 3.83
N SER A 61 3.25 7.91 4.91
CA SER A 61 2.11 7.09 5.30
C SER A 61 0.87 7.96 5.45
N LYS A 62 -0.08 7.83 4.52
CA LYS A 62 -1.42 8.43 4.59
C LYS A 62 -2.44 7.30 4.64
N ARG A 63 -2.57 6.67 5.80
CA ARG A 63 -3.45 5.50 6.00
C ARG A 63 -4.86 5.95 6.30
N SER A 64 -5.85 5.42 5.59
CA SER A 64 -7.27 5.55 5.90
C SER A 64 -7.62 4.73 7.15
N LYS A 65 -6.90 3.61 7.36
CA LYS A 65 -7.20 2.49 8.27
C LYS A 65 -8.47 1.72 7.92
N ASN A 66 -8.99 1.92 6.70
CA ASN A 66 -10.09 1.14 6.16
C ASN A 66 -9.57 0.18 5.10
N ILE A 67 -9.29 0.69 3.89
CA ILE A 67 -8.53 -0.01 2.85
C ILE A 67 -7.30 0.81 2.54
N ASP A 68 -6.12 0.20 2.67
CA ASP A 68 -4.86 0.87 2.41
C ASP A 68 -3.96 0.01 1.52
N ILE A 69 -3.35 0.66 0.53
CA ILE A 69 -2.41 0.01 -0.39
C ILE A 69 -0.99 0.42 -0.02
N ALA A 70 -0.07 -0.55 0.01
CA ALA A 70 1.31 -0.32 0.38
C ALA A 70 2.27 -0.97 -0.61
N LEU A 71 3.37 -0.28 -0.93
CA LEU A 71 4.49 -0.92 -1.59
C LEU A 71 5.22 -1.80 -0.58
N PHE A 72 5.39 -3.08 -0.91
CA PHE A 72 6.09 -4.03 -0.04
C PHE A 72 7.48 -3.51 0.37
N GLN A 73 8.24 -2.95 -0.58
CA GLN A 73 9.55 -2.36 -0.31
C GLN A 73 9.49 -1.23 0.74
N THR A 74 8.43 -0.43 0.75
CA THR A 74 8.27 0.63 1.77
C THR A 74 8.03 0.02 3.16
N LEU A 75 7.27 -1.08 3.24
CA LEU A 75 7.01 -1.80 4.49
C LEU A 75 8.31 -2.40 5.07
N THR A 76 9.20 -2.92 4.21
CA THR A 76 10.48 -3.52 4.66
C THR A 76 11.41 -2.53 5.37
N THR A 77 11.24 -1.23 5.12
CA THR A 77 12.05 -0.16 5.71
C THR A 77 11.40 0.52 6.92
N MET A 78 10.20 0.08 7.33
CA MET A 78 9.48 0.67 8.46
C MET A 78 9.86 0.04 9.79
N ASP A 79 10.21 0.87 10.76
CA ASP A 79 10.51 0.42 12.13
C ASP A 79 9.24 0.03 12.90
N ASN A 80 8.10 0.66 12.60
CA ASN A 80 6.83 0.50 13.30
C ASN A 80 5.84 -0.41 12.56
N LEU A 81 6.34 -1.46 11.90
CA LEU A 81 5.52 -2.29 11.01
C LEU A 81 4.42 -3.07 11.75
N GLU A 82 4.66 -3.48 13.00
CA GLU A 82 3.63 -4.12 13.85
C GLU A 82 2.44 -3.19 14.12
N ASP A 83 2.70 -1.91 14.42
CA ASP A 83 1.65 -0.90 14.62
C ASP A 83 0.83 -0.68 13.36
N VAL A 84 1.44 -0.83 12.18
CA VAL A 84 0.72 -0.78 10.91
C VAL A 84 -0.21 -1.99 10.80
N PHE A 85 0.30 -3.22 10.98
CA PHE A 85 -0.53 -4.43 10.84
C PHE A 85 -1.63 -4.56 11.90
N ASN A 86 -1.40 -4.03 13.11
CA ASN A 86 -2.39 -3.96 14.19
C ASN A 86 -3.70 -3.25 13.76
N ASP A 87 -3.63 -2.32 12.81
CA ASP A 87 -4.80 -1.60 12.31
C ASP A 87 -5.63 -2.42 11.29
N TYR A 88 -5.14 -3.57 10.81
CA TYR A 88 -5.80 -4.35 9.74
C TYR A 88 -6.08 -5.80 10.14
N GLY A 89 -7.35 -6.20 10.00
CA GLY A 89 -7.77 -7.58 10.21
C GLY A 89 -7.46 -8.52 9.03
N MET A 90 -7.10 -7.98 7.87
CA MET A 90 -6.80 -8.73 6.65
C MET A 90 -5.61 -8.10 5.91
N VAL A 91 -4.67 -8.93 5.45
CA VAL A 91 -3.55 -8.52 4.60
C VAL A 91 -3.58 -9.36 3.31
N ILE A 92 -3.52 -8.68 2.17
CA ILE A 92 -3.39 -9.31 0.86
C ILE A 92 -2.04 -8.87 0.29
N VAL A 93 -1.21 -9.85 -0.09
CA VAL A 93 0.07 -9.58 -0.73
C VAL A 93 0.00 -10.04 -2.18
N ASP A 94 0.08 -9.09 -3.09
CA ASP A 94 0.18 -9.35 -4.52
C ASP A 94 1.65 -9.48 -4.94
N GLU A 95 1.93 -10.31 -5.94
CA GLU A 95 3.28 -10.50 -6.51
C GLU A 95 4.36 -10.95 -5.50
N ALA A 96 3.96 -11.76 -4.50
CA ALA A 96 4.81 -12.19 -3.39
C ALA A 96 6.12 -12.89 -3.83
N HIS A 97 6.16 -13.48 -5.03
CA HIS A 97 7.32 -14.16 -5.60
C HIS A 97 8.44 -13.22 -6.09
N HIS A 98 8.19 -11.92 -6.20
CA HIS A 98 9.22 -10.95 -6.66
C HIS A 98 10.13 -10.45 -5.54
N VAL A 99 9.85 -10.79 -4.29
CA VAL A 99 10.64 -10.37 -3.12
C VAL A 99 11.55 -11.51 -2.66
N ALA A 100 12.76 -11.17 -2.18
CA ALA A 100 13.65 -12.14 -1.56
C ALA A 100 12.96 -12.85 -0.38
N ALA A 101 13.01 -14.19 -0.36
CA ALA A 101 12.30 -15.01 0.62
C ALA A 101 12.51 -14.56 2.07
N LYS A 102 13.76 -14.21 2.42
CA LYS A 102 14.09 -13.76 3.79
C LYS A 102 13.39 -12.47 4.18
N THR A 103 13.40 -11.48 3.28
CA THR A 103 12.74 -10.19 3.50
C THR A 103 11.22 -10.34 3.58
N PHE A 104 10.66 -11.26 2.77
CA PHE A 104 9.25 -11.60 2.85
C PHE A 104 8.91 -12.23 4.20
N GLU A 105 9.65 -13.25 4.63
CA GLU A 105 9.48 -13.89 5.94
C GLU A 105 9.57 -12.89 7.10
N ASP A 106 10.55 -11.98 7.07
CA ASP A 106 10.77 -11.00 8.14
C ASP A 106 9.60 -9.99 8.27
N VAL A 107 8.96 -9.63 7.16
CA VAL A 107 7.75 -8.79 7.16
C VAL A 107 6.54 -9.61 7.62
N MET A 108 6.35 -10.80 7.06
CA MET A 108 5.19 -11.64 7.36
C MET A 108 5.19 -12.12 8.81
N ALA A 109 6.36 -12.30 9.44
CA ALA A 109 6.48 -12.62 10.86
C ALA A 109 5.88 -11.55 11.79
N LYS A 110 5.74 -10.30 11.31
CA LYS A 110 5.16 -9.17 12.06
C LYS A 110 3.66 -8.98 11.79
N VAL A 111 3.09 -9.72 10.82
CA VAL A 111 1.67 -9.65 10.50
C VAL A 111 0.88 -10.39 11.56
N ASN A 112 -0.02 -9.68 12.24
CA ASN A 112 -0.93 -10.26 13.23
C ASN A 112 -2.41 -10.22 12.80
N SER A 113 -2.65 -9.95 11.52
CA SER A 113 -3.97 -9.91 10.92
C SER A 113 -4.64 -11.29 10.97
N ARG A 114 -5.96 -11.30 11.16
CA ARG A 114 -6.76 -12.54 11.22
C ARG A 114 -6.73 -13.33 9.91
N TYR A 115 -6.58 -12.64 8.79
CA TYR A 115 -6.54 -13.23 7.46
C TYR A 115 -5.34 -12.73 6.67
N VAL A 116 -4.62 -13.64 6.03
CA VAL A 116 -3.47 -13.34 5.18
C VAL A 116 -3.61 -14.13 3.88
N TYR A 117 -3.61 -13.43 2.76
CA TYR A 117 -3.69 -14.03 1.42
C TYR A 117 -2.53 -13.59 0.55
N GLY A 118 -1.94 -14.54 -0.19
CA GLY A 118 -0.99 -14.27 -1.26
C GLY A 118 -1.66 -14.47 -2.60
N LEU A 119 -1.61 -13.47 -3.47
CA LEU A 119 -2.01 -13.60 -4.87
C LEU A 119 -0.76 -13.91 -5.69
N THR A 120 -0.80 -15.04 -6.41
CA THR A 120 0.27 -15.47 -7.30
C THR A 120 -0.36 -15.89 -8.62
N ALA A 121 0.23 -15.48 -9.75
CA ALA A 121 -0.16 -15.91 -11.09
C ALA A 121 0.42 -17.28 -11.46
#